data_AF-A0AAW3M801-F1
#
_entry.id   AF-A0AAW3M801-F1
#
_cell.length_a   1.000
_cell.length_b   1.000
_cell.length_c   1.000
_cell.angle_alpha   90.00
_cell.angle_beta   90.00
_cell.angle_gamma   90.00
#
_symmetry.space_group_name_H-M   'P 1'
#
loop_
_entity.id
_entity.type
_entity.pdbx_description
1 polymer ?
#
loop_
_entity_poly.entity_id
_entity_poly.type
_entity_poly.pdbx_seq_one_letter_code
_entity_poly.pdbx_strand_id
1 'polypeptide(L)'
;MPPLEKLEGMLPVDAVKNWLKRNWIWTAMAVVIAALGGKLFYTYAQMLPYVSNEHAAWSSFGSLMAGFFTLTGTVATLATLLFLARQNKEMQKVTQTQMDTLTFERYINHRKLFTEHLRELEVLHKNTFIFRDPSSLYSAIFPDNSPHHCSFSVSPIYDENGDGENHIGMILSKTKTLKAYLDKAEFKEGDADEFVLHLIDLSYSICMIEPNTELRDGDVTFLERFYGFNIYTLDYFVKPYLSICNMILRFTNNPLLDVRSYQSNSRYVREALMKRFLFPTKRTAIKVYSRVKGIHILAYVFFEAQRLREGTAFLFPETIKYLSMKFLSADNVSTLADDSVFNDVLNVLLNEVTHKVHEMDRSSECFNDAAKVRDNLHALISREDNF
;
A
#
# COMPACT_ATOMS: atom_id res chain seq x y z
N MET A 1 -65.34 47.58 -25.89
CA MET A 1 -66.02 46.36 -26.40
C MET A 1 -64.93 45.39 -26.88
N PRO A 2 -65.02 44.09 -26.52
CA PRO A 2 -63.99 43.06 -26.74
C PRO A 2 -64.05 42.43 -28.15
N PRO A 3 -63.17 41.45 -28.46
CA PRO A 3 -63.59 40.03 -28.41
C PRO A 3 -62.52 39.13 -27.73
N LEU A 4 -62.87 38.21 -26.82
CA LEU A 4 -63.34 36.83 -27.04
C LEU A 4 -62.40 35.95 -27.89
N GLU A 5 -61.39 35.35 -27.24
CA GLU A 5 -60.73 34.14 -27.74
C GLU A 5 -60.87 33.01 -26.71
N LYS A 6 -61.42 31.89 -27.20
CA LYS A 6 -61.82 30.70 -26.46
C LYS A 6 -60.65 29.74 -26.32
N LEU A 7 -60.42 29.27 -25.08
CA LEU A 7 -60.15 27.87 -24.69
C LEU A 7 -59.66 26.90 -25.79
N GLU A 8 -58.38 26.57 -25.76
CA GLU A 8 -57.86 25.23 -26.11
C GLU A 8 -56.76 24.81 -25.11
N GLY A 9 -57.21 24.31 -23.96
CA GLY A 9 -56.39 23.57 -23.01
C GLY A 9 -56.53 22.08 -23.24
N MET A 10 -55.93 21.54 -24.30
CA MET A 10 -55.74 20.09 -24.41
C MET A 10 -54.38 19.73 -23.82
N LEU A 11 -54.38 18.95 -22.74
CA LEU A 11 -53.17 18.33 -22.20
C LEU A 11 -52.50 17.52 -23.33
N PRO A 12 -51.16 17.63 -23.52
CA PRO A 12 -50.47 16.89 -24.56
C PRO A 12 -50.73 15.40 -24.39
N VAL A 13 -51.01 14.70 -25.49
CA VAL A 13 -51.43 13.28 -25.51
C VAL A 13 -50.46 12.39 -24.72
N ASP A 14 -49.18 12.74 -24.69
CA ASP A 14 -48.14 12.04 -23.92
C ASP A 14 -48.30 12.18 -22.40
N ALA A 15 -48.78 13.33 -21.92
CA ALA A 15 -49.06 13.54 -20.50
C ALA A 15 -50.25 12.69 -20.04
N VAL A 16 -51.29 12.58 -20.86
CA VAL A 16 -52.46 11.73 -20.57
C VAL A 16 -52.08 10.24 -20.59
N LYS A 17 -51.28 9.82 -21.57
CA LYS A 17 -50.77 8.44 -21.67
C LYS A 17 -49.90 8.06 -20.47
N ASN A 18 -49.02 8.96 -20.02
CA ASN A 18 -48.18 8.74 -18.84
C ASN A 18 -48.98 8.74 -17.53
N TRP A 19 -50.01 9.60 -17.43
CA TRP A 19 -50.93 9.62 -16.29
C TRP A 19 -51.73 8.31 -16.21
N LEU A 20 -52.27 7.82 -17.32
CA LEU A 20 -52.99 6.54 -17.40
C LEU A 20 -52.06 5.36 -17.06
N LYS A 21 -50.83 5.34 -17.56
CA LYS A 21 -49.84 4.29 -17.24
C LYS A 21 -49.45 4.27 -15.76
N ARG A 22 -49.44 5.43 -15.10
CA ARG A 22 -49.18 5.57 -13.67
C ARG A 22 -50.37 5.17 -12.81
N ASN A 23 -51.59 5.52 -13.23
CA ASN A 23 -52.82 5.37 -12.44
C ASN A 23 -53.72 4.20 -12.87
N TRP A 24 -53.22 3.28 -13.71
CA TRP A 24 -54.01 2.21 -14.31
C TRP A 24 -54.76 1.34 -13.29
N ILE A 25 -54.21 1.16 -12.07
CA ILE A 25 -54.85 0.40 -10.98
C ILE A 25 -56.15 1.09 -10.54
N TRP A 26 -56.12 2.41 -10.36
CA TRP A 26 -57.29 3.22 -9.99
C TRP A 26 -58.30 3.30 -11.14
N THR A 27 -57.82 3.41 -12.38
CA THR A 27 -58.68 3.41 -13.57
C THR A 27 -59.40 2.07 -13.75
N ALA A 28 -58.68 0.95 -13.62
CA ALA A 28 -59.24 -0.39 -13.69
C ALA A 28 -60.29 -0.62 -12.59
N MET A 29 -60.01 -0.15 -11.37
CA MET A 29 -60.95 -0.20 -10.25
C MET A 29 -62.23 0.59 -10.55
N ALA A 30 -62.10 1.84 -11.01
CA ALA A 30 -63.25 2.68 -11.33
C ALA A 30 -64.13 2.05 -12.41
N VAL A 31 -63.53 1.43 -13.43
CA VAL A 31 -64.25 0.71 -14.49
C VAL A 31 -64.98 -0.51 -13.93
N VAL A 32 -64.35 -1.31 -13.07
CA VAL A 32 -64.98 -2.50 -12.46
C VAL A 32 -66.14 -2.11 -11.55
N ILE A 33 -65.96 -1.10 -10.69
CA ILE A 33 -67.02 -0.61 -9.80
C ILE A 33 -68.18 -0.01 -10.60
N ALA A 34 -67.88 0.79 -11.64
CA ALA A 34 -68.91 1.38 -12.49
C ALA A 34 -69.69 0.33 -13.29
N ALA A 35 -69.02 -0.70 -13.81
CA ALA A 35 -69.66 -1.78 -14.55
C ALA A 35 -70.54 -2.66 -13.63
N LEU A 36 -70.03 -3.05 -12.46
CA LEU A 36 -70.76 -3.87 -11.50
C LEU A 36 -71.92 -3.09 -10.87
N GLY A 37 -71.66 -1.86 -10.43
CA GLY A 37 -72.68 -0.96 -9.88
C GLY A 37 -73.74 -0.65 -10.92
N GLY A 38 -73.33 -0.26 -12.13
CA GLY A 38 -74.25 0.02 -13.24
C GLY A 38 -75.15 -1.17 -13.56
N LYS A 39 -74.60 -2.38 -13.66
CA LYS A 39 -75.39 -3.61 -13.89
C LYS A 39 -76.35 -3.91 -12.73
N LEU A 40 -75.90 -3.75 -11.50
CA LEU A 40 -76.67 -4.05 -10.29
C LEU A 40 -77.81 -3.06 -10.07
N PHE A 41 -77.57 -1.76 -10.24
CA PHE A 41 -78.63 -0.73 -10.16
C PHE A 41 -79.58 -0.78 -11.35
N TYR A 42 -79.09 -1.10 -12.55
CA TYR A 42 -79.94 -1.28 -13.73
C TYR A 42 -80.90 -2.45 -13.55
N THR A 43 -80.41 -3.61 -13.10
CA THR A 43 -81.25 -4.79 -12.84
C THR A 43 -82.25 -4.54 -11.71
N TYR A 44 -81.83 -3.85 -10.64
CA TYR A 44 -82.74 -3.43 -9.57
C TYR A 44 -83.84 -2.48 -10.07
N ALA A 45 -83.48 -1.47 -10.88
CA ALA A 45 -84.44 -0.52 -11.46
C ALA A 45 -85.44 -1.18 -12.43
N GLN A 46 -85.02 -2.23 -13.16
CA GLN A 46 -85.92 -3.03 -14.00
C GLN A 46 -86.89 -3.88 -13.19
N MET A 47 -86.46 -4.44 -12.05
CA MET A 47 -87.30 -5.27 -11.20
C MET A 47 -88.28 -4.48 -10.32
N LEU A 48 -87.97 -3.20 -10.02
CA LEU A 48 -88.80 -2.30 -9.22
C LEU A 48 -88.95 -0.92 -9.91
N PRO A 49 -89.82 -0.81 -10.94
CA PRO A 49 -89.96 0.42 -11.72
C PRO A 49 -90.66 1.58 -10.98
N TYR A 50 -91.30 1.32 -9.83
CA TYR A 50 -92.03 2.30 -9.02
C TYR A 50 -91.50 2.33 -7.58
N VAL A 51 -91.55 3.50 -6.92
CA VAL A 51 -91.15 3.65 -5.51
C VAL A 51 -92.07 2.80 -4.64
N SER A 52 -91.53 1.74 -4.03
CA SER A 52 -92.31 0.83 -3.18
C SER A 52 -92.58 1.45 -1.81
N ASN A 53 -93.83 1.36 -1.36
CA ASN A 53 -94.26 1.73 0.00
C ASN A 53 -94.07 0.58 1.00
N GLU A 54 -93.54 -0.57 0.58
CA GLU A 54 -93.33 -1.74 1.43
C GLU A 54 -91.97 -1.70 2.13
N HIS A 55 -91.97 -1.87 3.46
CA HIS A 55 -90.75 -1.92 4.27
C HIS A 55 -89.77 -3.03 3.85
N ALA A 56 -90.27 -4.16 3.32
CA ALA A 56 -89.45 -5.27 2.85
C ALA A 56 -88.57 -4.90 1.64
N ALA A 57 -89.05 -4.04 0.73
CA ALA A 57 -88.30 -3.56 -0.43
C ALA A 57 -87.15 -2.64 0.00
N TRP A 58 -87.39 -1.76 0.98
CA TRP A 58 -86.35 -0.90 1.55
C TRP A 58 -85.28 -1.68 2.33
N SER A 59 -85.66 -2.74 3.03
CA SER A 59 -84.71 -3.64 3.70
C SER A 59 -83.82 -4.38 2.69
N SER A 60 -84.42 -4.90 1.61
CA SER A 60 -83.70 -5.59 0.53
C SER A 60 -82.73 -4.65 -0.22
N PHE A 61 -83.16 -3.42 -0.47
CA PHE A 61 -82.28 -2.36 -1.01
C PHE A 61 -81.11 -2.07 -0.08
N GLY A 62 -81.36 -1.92 1.22
CA GLY A 62 -80.31 -1.69 2.22
C GLY A 62 -79.28 -2.82 2.25
N SER A 63 -79.72 -4.08 2.16
CA SER A 63 -78.83 -5.25 2.10
C SER A 63 -78.00 -5.30 0.81
N LEU A 64 -78.61 -4.97 -0.34
CA LEU A 64 -77.94 -4.90 -1.63
C LEU A 64 -76.92 -3.74 -1.69
N MET A 65 -77.26 -2.58 -1.16
CA MET A 65 -76.34 -1.44 -1.00
C MET A 65 -75.18 -1.79 -0.07
N ALA A 66 -75.47 -2.43 1.06
CA ALA A 66 -74.44 -2.89 1.99
C ALA A 66 -73.49 -3.89 1.31
N GLY A 67 -74.02 -4.89 0.59
CA GLY A 67 -73.20 -5.85 -0.16
C GLY A 67 -72.35 -5.19 -1.26
N PHE A 68 -72.90 -4.22 -1.99
CA PHE A 68 -72.16 -3.46 -3.01
C PHE A 68 -71.03 -2.62 -2.38
N PHE A 69 -71.29 -1.94 -1.27
CA PHE A 69 -70.26 -1.16 -0.57
C PHE A 69 -69.19 -2.05 0.07
N THR A 70 -69.54 -3.22 0.60
CA THR A 70 -68.55 -4.20 1.09
C THR A 70 -67.65 -4.72 -0.02
N LEU A 71 -68.22 -5.06 -1.18
CA LEU A 71 -67.45 -5.49 -2.36
C LEU A 71 -66.56 -4.35 -2.87
N THR A 72 -67.08 -3.13 -2.95
CA THR A 72 -66.32 -1.93 -3.31
C THR A 72 -65.16 -1.69 -2.34
N GLY A 73 -65.40 -1.83 -1.03
CA GLY A 73 -64.38 -1.73 0.02
C GLY A 73 -63.28 -2.78 -0.15
N THR A 74 -63.65 -4.03 -0.45
CA THR A 74 -62.69 -5.13 -0.66
C THR A 74 -61.84 -4.88 -1.91
N VAL A 75 -62.45 -4.44 -3.02
CA VAL A 75 -61.71 -4.08 -4.24
C VAL A 75 -60.77 -2.89 -3.98
N ALA A 76 -61.20 -1.88 -3.22
CA ALA A 76 -60.35 -0.76 -2.83
C ALA A 76 -59.15 -1.24 -1.99
N THR A 77 -59.36 -2.13 -1.01
CA THR A 77 -58.26 -2.71 -0.23
C THR A 77 -57.27 -3.50 -1.10
N LEU A 78 -57.76 -4.32 -2.03
CA LEU A 78 -56.91 -5.05 -2.98
C LEU A 78 -56.10 -4.10 -3.88
N ALA A 79 -56.73 -3.03 -4.37
CA ALA A 79 -56.06 -2.00 -5.17
C ALA A 79 -54.96 -1.30 -4.36
N THR A 80 -55.23 -0.96 -3.09
CA THR A 80 -54.23 -0.38 -2.18
C THR A 80 -53.05 -1.33 -1.97
N LEU A 81 -53.30 -2.62 -1.73
CA LEU A 81 -52.23 -3.62 -1.57
C LEU A 81 -51.36 -3.75 -2.83
N LEU A 82 -51.98 -3.79 -4.02
CA LEU A 82 -51.24 -3.85 -5.29
C LEU A 82 -50.42 -2.58 -5.55
N PHE A 83 -50.98 -1.41 -5.23
CA PHE A 83 -50.27 -0.14 -5.32
C PHE A 83 -49.05 -0.11 -4.39
N LEU A 84 -49.22 -0.50 -3.12
CA LEU A 84 -48.12 -0.59 -2.15
C LEU A 84 -47.05 -1.60 -2.58
N ALA A 85 -47.43 -2.76 -3.08
CA ALA A 85 -46.50 -3.77 -3.59
C ALA A 85 -45.66 -3.23 -4.76
N ARG A 86 -46.29 -2.49 -5.69
CA ARG A 86 -45.59 -1.85 -6.80
C ARG A 86 -44.66 -0.74 -6.32
N GLN A 87 -45.12 0.12 -5.41
CA GLN A 87 -44.31 1.21 -4.85
C GLN A 87 -43.08 0.67 -4.11
N ASN A 88 -43.24 -0.42 -3.35
CA ASN A 88 -42.12 -1.09 -2.68
C ASN A 88 -41.08 -1.61 -3.70
N LYS A 89 -41.53 -2.23 -4.79
CA LYS A 89 -40.63 -2.70 -5.86
C LYS A 89 -39.89 -1.56 -6.58
N GLU A 90 -40.56 -0.45 -6.84
CA GLU A 90 -39.93 0.73 -7.44
C GLU A 90 -38.92 1.38 -6.46
N MET A 91 -39.26 1.45 -5.17
CA MET A 91 -38.36 1.94 -4.12
C MET A 91 -37.10 1.07 -3.99
N GLN A 92 -37.23 -0.26 -3.99
CA GLN A 92 -36.10 -1.18 -3.98
C GLN A 92 -35.14 -0.97 -5.16
N LYS A 93 -35.67 -0.69 -6.36
CA LYS A 93 -34.82 -0.38 -7.53
C LYS A 93 -34.04 0.91 -7.34
N VAL A 94 -34.69 1.98 -6.86
CA VAL A 94 -34.01 3.26 -6.58
C VAL A 94 -32.95 3.07 -5.51
N THR A 95 -33.27 2.35 -4.44
CA THR A 95 -32.32 2.02 -3.37
C THR A 95 -31.13 1.24 -3.92
N GLN A 96 -31.34 0.26 -4.80
CA GLN A 96 -30.25 -0.49 -5.40
C GLN A 96 -29.34 0.41 -6.24
N THR A 97 -29.92 1.24 -7.12
CA THR A 97 -29.13 2.18 -7.92
C THR A 97 -28.35 3.17 -7.04
N GLN A 98 -28.93 3.65 -5.94
CA GLN A 98 -28.22 4.49 -4.99
C GLN A 98 -27.07 3.74 -4.30
N MET A 99 -27.27 2.48 -3.91
CA MET A 99 -26.21 1.65 -3.33
C MET A 99 -25.07 1.37 -4.31
N ASP A 100 -25.39 1.14 -5.59
CA ASP A 100 -24.40 0.93 -6.65
C ASP A 100 -23.57 2.20 -6.86
N THR A 101 -24.22 3.38 -6.93
CA THR A 101 -23.53 4.68 -7.02
C THR A 101 -22.64 4.93 -5.81
N LEU A 102 -23.13 4.68 -4.60
CA LEU A 102 -22.33 4.82 -3.38
C LEU A 102 -21.13 3.88 -3.36
N THR A 103 -21.28 2.65 -3.87
CA THR A 103 -20.19 1.67 -3.95
C THR A 103 -19.11 2.14 -4.93
N PHE A 104 -19.52 2.67 -6.08
CA PHE A 104 -18.62 3.25 -7.06
C PHE A 104 -17.85 4.45 -6.50
N GLU A 105 -18.54 5.38 -5.84
CA GLU A 105 -17.90 6.54 -5.20
C GLU A 105 -16.93 6.13 -4.10
N ARG A 106 -17.30 5.13 -3.28
CA ARG A 106 -16.40 4.56 -2.25
C ARG A 106 -15.13 4.00 -2.88
N TYR A 107 -15.25 3.22 -3.95
CA TYR A 107 -14.10 2.67 -4.67
C TYR A 107 -13.15 3.77 -5.18
N ILE A 108 -13.70 4.80 -5.85
CA ILE A 108 -12.89 5.92 -6.37
C ILE A 108 -12.18 6.64 -5.22
N ASN A 109 -12.91 6.98 -4.16
CA ASN A 109 -12.36 7.72 -3.04
C ASN A 109 -11.31 6.91 -2.28
N HIS A 110 -11.54 5.61 -2.07
CA HIS A 110 -10.59 4.73 -1.40
C HIS A 110 -9.27 4.61 -2.17
N ARG A 111 -9.34 4.39 -3.49
CA ARG A 111 -8.15 4.34 -4.35
C ARG A 111 -7.41 5.68 -4.41
N LYS A 112 -8.17 6.79 -4.45
CA LYS A 112 -7.61 8.15 -4.43
C LYS A 112 -6.86 8.43 -3.12
N LEU A 113 -7.49 8.16 -1.97
CA LEU A 113 -6.89 8.34 -0.65
C LEU A 113 -5.63 7.48 -0.47
N PHE A 114 -5.65 6.23 -0.94
CA PHE A 114 -4.46 5.39 -0.93
C PHE A 114 -3.30 6.04 -1.69
N THR A 115 -3.57 6.53 -2.91
CA THR A 115 -2.56 7.18 -3.75
C THR A 115 -2.06 8.49 -3.13
N GLU A 116 -2.94 9.26 -2.48
CA GLU A 116 -2.55 10.47 -1.75
C GLU A 116 -1.62 10.13 -0.58
N HIS A 117 -1.90 9.10 0.21
CA HIS A 117 -1.00 8.65 1.27
C HIS A 117 0.34 8.14 0.77
N LEU A 118 0.40 7.50 -0.41
CA LEU A 118 1.67 7.14 -1.05
C LEU A 118 2.51 8.39 -1.33
N ARG A 119 1.90 9.44 -1.91
CA ARG A 119 2.60 10.70 -2.20
C ARG A 119 3.05 11.42 -0.93
N GLU A 120 2.23 11.39 0.12
CA GLU A 120 2.61 11.93 1.42
C GLU A 120 3.86 11.25 1.98
N LEU A 121 4.01 9.93 1.78
CA LEU A 121 5.21 9.20 2.16
C LEU A 121 6.45 9.59 1.35
N GLU A 122 6.30 9.79 0.04
CA GLU A 122 7.40 10.29 -0.82
C GLU A 122 7.89 11.64 -0.28
N VAL A 123 6.98 12.57 0.00
CA VAL A 123 7.30 13.90 0.55
C VAL A 123 7.91 13.80 1.95
N LEU A 124 7.34 12.97 2.84
CA LEU A 124 7.83 12.75 4.20
C LEU A 124 9.29 12.28 4.20
N HIS A 125 9.64 11.43 3.24
CA HIS A 125 10.99 10.91 3.05
C HIS A 125 11.83 11.74 2.07
N LYS A 126 11.48 13.02 1.87
CA LYS A 126 12.26 13.98 1.06
C LYS A 126 12.49 13.55 -0.38
N ASN A 127 11.52 12.82 -0.96
CA ASN A 127 11.56 12.29 -2.32
C ASN A 127 12.80 11.42 -2.62
N THR A 128 13.31 10.71 -1.62
CA THR A 128 14.42 9.76 -1.82
C THR A 128 14.02 8.53 -2.62
N PHE A 129 12.72 8.27 -2.72
CA PHE A 129 12.12 7.25 -3.56
C PHE A 129 10.81 7.76 -4.16
N ILE A 130 10.34 7.06 -5.20
CA ILE A 130 9.03 7.22 -5.81
C ILE A 130 8.34 5.85 -5.92
N PHE A 131 7.01 5.83 -5.88
CA PHE A 131 6.23 4.63 -6.20
C PHE A 131 6.13 4.47 -7.71
N ARG A 132 6.54 3.31 -8.22
CA ARG A 132 6.58 3.02 -9.67
C ARG A 132 5.20 3.01 -10.29
N ASP A 133 4.28 2.30 -9.64
CA ASP A 133 2.90 2.20 -10.06
C ASP A 133 1.99 2.06 -8.83
N PRO A 134 1.52 3.21 -8.28
CA PRO A 134 0.54 3.24 -7.20
C PRO A 134 -0.71 2.40 -7.47
N SER A 135 -1.12 2.30 -8.73
CA SER A 135 -2.34 1.57 -9.11
C SER A 135 -2.11 0.07 -9.03
N SER A 136 -0.99 -0.42 -9.53
CA SER A 136 -0.61 -1.84 -9.40
C SER A 136 -0.42 -2.24 -7.94
N LEU A 137 0.19 -1.39 -7.12
CA LEU A 137 0.31 -1.65 -5.69
C LEU A 137 -1.07 -1.72 -5.00
N TYR A 138 -1.97 -0.79 -5.31
CA TYR A 138 -3.35 -0.83 -4.81
C TYR A 138 -4.06 -2.13 -5.21
N SER A 139 -3.95 -2.54 -6.47
CA SER A 139 -4.56 -3.78 -6.97
C SER A 139 -3.92 -5.04 -6.39
N ALA A 140 -2.61 -5.01 -6.06
CA ALA A 140 -1.94 -6.12 -5.39
C ALA A 140 -2.44 -6.29 -3.94
N ILE A 141 -2.75 -5.18 -3.25
CA ILE A 141 -3.30 -5.19 -1.89
C ILE A 141 -4.79 -5.55 -1.88
N PHE A 142 -5.57 -4.98 -2.80
CA PHE A 142 -7.01 -5.13 -2.91
C PHE A 142 -7.42 -5.75 -4.26
N PRO A 143 -7.12 -7.04 -4.51
CA PRO A 143 -7.38 -7.68 -5.80
C PRO A 143 -8.87 -7.72 -6.16
N ASP A 144 -9.76 -7.82 -5.16
CA ASP A 144 -11.21 -7.90 -5.37
C ASP A 144 -11.90 -6.54 -5.50
N ASN A 145 -11.18 -5.43 -5.26
CA ASN A 145 -11.78 -4.10 -5.32
C ASN A 145 -12.02 -3.68 -6.77
N SER A 146 -13.28 -3.33 -7.05
CA SER A 146 -13.77 -2.92 -8.36
C SER A 146 -14.86 -1.83 -8.22
N PRO A 147 -15.29 -1.20 -9.33
CA PRO A 147 -16.47 -0.31 -9.33
C PRO A 147 -17.73 -0.88 -8.66
N HIS A 148 -17.85 -2.21 -8.56
CA HIS A 148 -19.01 -2.90 -8.00
C HIS A 148 -18.77 -3.51 -6.62
N HIS A 149 -17.54 -3.50 -6.12
CA HIS A 149 -17.18 -4.09 -4.83
C HIS A 149 -16.00 -3.34 -4.21
N CYS A 150 -16.13 -2.88 -2.96
CA CYS A 150 -15.06 -2.17 -2.27
C CYS A 150 -14.95 -2.63 -0.81
N SER A 151 -13.86 -3.34 -0.51
CA SER A 151 -13.42 -3.69 0.83
C SER A 151 -12.35 -2.71 1.32
N PHE A 152 -12.38 -2.43 2.63
CA PHE A 152 -11.41 -1.59 3.34
C PHE A 152 -10.44 -2.42 4.20
N SER A 153 -10.67 -3.73 4.31
CA SER A 153 -9.88 -4.62 5.16
C SER A 153 -9.41 -5.82 4.37
N VAL A 154 -8.14 -6.17 4.54
CA VAL A 154 -7.53 -7.34 3.91
C VAL A 154 -6.70 -8.05 4.97
N SER A 155 -7.13 -9.24 5.39
CA SER A 155 -6.38 -10.05 6.33
C SER A 155 -5.19 -10.72 5.64
N PRO A 156 -4.08 -10.99 6.34
CA PRO A 156 -2.98 -11.75 5.77
C PRO A 156 -3.38 -13.21 5.54
N ILE A 157 -2.89 -13.77 4.43
CA ILE A 157 -3.04 -15.18 4.08
C ILE A 157 -1.63 -15.78 3.99
N TYR A 158 -1.46 -16.97 4.53
CA TYR A 158 -0.17 -17.68 4.58
C TYR A 158 -0.34 -19.09 4.03
N ASP A 159 0.74 -19.59 3.42
CA ASP A 159 0.85 -20.97 2.97
C ASP A 159 1.21 -21.92 4.14
N GLU A 160 1.39 -23.20 3.83
CA GLU A 160 1.76 -24.22 4.82
C GLU A 160 3.13 -23.97 5.48
N ASN A 161 4.02 -23.21 4.84
CA ASN A 161 5.35 -22.87 5.34
C ASN A 161 5.36 -21.57 6.17
N GLY A 162 4.23 -20.85 6.21
CA GLY A 162 4.12 -19.54 6.85
C GLY A 162 4.60 -18.38 5.96
N ASP A 163 4.81 -18.63 4.67
CA ASP A 163 5.09 -17.61 3.68
C ASP A 163 3.78 -16.94 3.24
N GLY A 164 3.83 -15.64 2.95
CA GLY A 164 2.64 -14.89 2.60
C GLY A 164 2.13 -15.20 1.19
N GLU A 165 0.87 -15.60 1.06
CA GLU A 165 0.22 -15.84 -0.25
C GLU A 165 -0.35 -14.54 -0.85
N ASN A 166 -0.91 -13.67 -0.01
CA ASN A 166 -1.39 -12.35 -0.44
C ASN A 166 -0.41 -11.25 -0.03
N HIS A 167 -0.57 -10.05 -0.60
CA HIS A 167 0.38 -8.96 -0.41
C HIS A 167 0.60 -8.57 1.06
N ILE A 168 -0.46 -8.62 1.89
CA ILE A 168 -0.35 -8.36 3.34
C ILE A 168 0.43 -9.45 4.06
N GLY A 169 0.18 -10.72 3.74
CA GLY A 169 0.98 -11.85 4.24
C GLY A 169 2.45 -11.72 3.83
N MET A 170 2.71 -11.30 2.58
CA MET A 170 4.07 -11.09 2.06
C MET A 170 4.80 -9.97 2.82
N ILE A 171 4.14 -8.83 3.06
CA ILE A 171 4.70 -7.75 3.89
C ILE A 171 5.11 -8.29 5.26
N LEU A 172 4.21 -9.00 5.96
CA LEU A 172 4.47 -9.45 7.33
C LEU A 172 5.58 -10.53 7.39
N SER A 173 5.53 -11.53 6.52
CA SER A 173 6.56 -12.60 6.46
C SER A 173 7.93 -12.04 6.09
N LYS A 174 8.02 -11.21 5.04
CA LYS A 174 9.29 -10.63 4.59
C LYS A 174 9.86 -9.60 5.59
N THR A 175 9.00 -8.86 6.29
CA THR A 175 9.44 -7.96 7.37
C THR A 175 9.98 -8.75 8.55
N LYS A 176 9.39 -9.89 8.90
CA LYS A 176 9.94 -10.80 9.92
C LYS A 176 11.34 -11.30 9.54
N THR A 177 11.54 -11.68 8.27
CA THR A 177 12.85 -12.08 7.74
C THR A 177 13.86 -10.92 7.79
N LEU A 178 13.44 -9.70 7.42
CA LEU A 178 14.27 -8.50 7.55
C LEU A 178 14.74 -8.32 9.00
N LYS A 179 13.82 -8.44 9.98
CA LYS A 179 14.16 -8.35 11.40
C LYS A 179 15.19 -9.40 11.81
N ALA A 180 15.02 -10.64 11.37
CA ALA A 180 15.96 -11.72 11.68
C ALA A 180 17.38 -11.43 11.17
N TYR A 181 17.52 -10.83 9.98
CA TYR A 181 18.82 -10.38 9.48
C TYR A 181 19.40 -9.21 10.26
N LEU A 182 18.58 -8.22 10.64
CA LEU A 182 19.04 -7.05 11.39
C LEU A 182 19.50 -7.40 12.80
N ASP A 183 18.86 -8.39 13.43
CA ASP A 183 19.20 -8.87 14.77
C ASP A 183 20.36 -9.89 14.78
N LYS A 184 20.88 -10.25 13.60
CA LYS A 184 21.94 -11.25 13.47
C LYS A 184 23.28 -10.70 13.94
N ALA A 185 23.90 -11.39 14.90
CA ALA A 185 25.22 -11.03 15.43
C ALA A 185 26.39 -11.53 14.55
N GLU A 186 26.15 -12.55 13.71
CA GLU A 186 27.19 -13.16 12.88
C GLU A 186 26.62 -13.58 11.52
N PHE A 187 27.33 -13.23 10.45
CA PHE A 187 26.99 -13.59 9.07
C PHE A 187 27.96 -14.68 8.59
N LYS A 188 27.38 -15.82 8.17
CA LYS A 188 28.06 -16.91 7.48
C LYS A 188 28.30 -16.52 6.02
N GLU A 189 29.10 -17.34 5.34
CA GLU A 189 29.29 -17.23 3.90
C GLU A 189 27.93 -17.34 3.17
N GLY A 190 27.67 -16.43 2.23
CA GLY A 190 26.42 -16.36 1.46
C GLY A 190 25.30 -15.53 2.11
N ASP A 191 25.25 -15.42 3.44
CA ASP A 191 24.17 -14.71 4.14
C ASP A 191 24.01 -13.24 3.69
N ALA A 192 25.12 -12.56 3.40
CA ALA A 192 25.10 -11.18 2.94
C ALA A 192 24.52 -11.03 1.52
N ASP A 193 24.72 -12.02 0.65
CA ASP A 193 24.12 -12.04 -0.69
C ASP A 193 22.61 -12.28 -0.58
N GLU A 194 22.20 -13.28 0.22
CA GLU A 194 20.78 -13.58 0.47
C GLU A 194 20.07 -12.36 1.09
N PHE A 195 20.73 -11.68 2.03
CA PHE A 195 20.18 -10.49 2.64
C PHE A 195 19.99 -9.36 1.63
N VAL A 196 20.97 -9.11 0.75
CA VAL A 196 20.83 -8.09 -0.30
C VAL A 196 19.72 -8.43 -1.28
N LEU A 197 19.59 -9.70 -1.69
CA LEU A 197 18.49 -10.15 -2.53
C LEU A 197 17.14 -9.94 -1.85
N HIS A 198 17.07 -10.17 -0.53
CA HIS A 198 15.88 -9.88 0.27
C HIS A 198 15.57 -8.37 0.27
N LEU A 199 16.56 -7.49 0.44
CA LEU A 199 16.35 -6.03 0.36
C LEU A 199 15.88 -5.59 -1.04
N ILE A 200 16.38 -6.20 -2.11
CA ILE A 200 15.92 -5.97 -3.48
C ILE A 200 14.46 -6.36 -3.63
N ASP A 201 14.07 -7.53 -3.13
CA ASP A 201 12.68 -8.02 -3.17
C ASP A 201 11.74 -7.11 -2.37
N LEU A 202 12.16 -6.63 -1.20
CA LEU A 202 11.40 -5.65 -0.42
C LEU A 202 11.19 -4.34 -1.17
N SER A 203 12.25 -3.80 -1.79
CA SER A 203 12.19 -2.55 -2.55
C SER A 203 11.31 -2.69 -3.79
N TYR A 204 11.58 -3.73 -4.59
CA TYR A 204 10.97 -3.92 -5.90
C TYR A 204 9.59 -4.57 -5.78
N SER A 205 9.48 -5.78 -5.23
CA SER A 205 8.25 -6.56 -5.29
C SER A 205 7.22 -6.13 -4.24
N ILE A 206 7.68 -5.84 -3.01
CA ILE A 206 6.79 -5.52 -1.89
C ILE A 206 6.36 -4.05 -1.94
N CYS A 207 7.31 -3.12 -1.84
CA CYS A 207 6.96 -1.70 -1.79
C CYS A 207 6.72 -1.09 -3.16
N MET A 208 7.17 -1.74 -4.25
CA MET A 208 7.09 -1.22 -5.61
C MET A 208 7.68 0.19 -5.76
N ILE A 209 8.81 0.44 -5.08
CA ILE A 209 9.49 1.74 -5.10
C ILE A 209 10.71 1.74 -6.03
N GLU A 210 11.06 2.93 -6.49
CA GLU A 210 12.30 3.24 -7.19
C GLU A 210 13.05 4.33 -6.42
N PRO A 211 14.37 4.17 -6.18
CA PRO A 211 15.15 5.25 -5.62
C PRO A 211 15.23 6.43 -6.58
N ASN A 212 15.12 7.63 -6.05
CA ASN A 212 15.15 8.89 -6.79
C ASN A 212 16.29 9.79 -6.29
N THR A 213 17.45 9.19 -6.05
CA THR A 213 18.66 9.88 -5.59
C THR A 213 19.85 9.52 -6.46
N GLU A 214 20.82 10.42 -6.52
CA GLU A 214 22.11 10.13 -7.14
C GLU A 214 22.85 9.02 -6.38
N LEU A 215 23.66 8.26 -7.12
CA LEU A 215 24.48 7.19 -6.55
C LEU A 215 25.58 7.77 -5.65
N ARG A 216 25.72 7.17 -4.47
CA ARG A 216 26.74 7.47 -3.46
C ARG A 216 27.59 6.25 -3.18
N ASP A 217 28.79 6.49 -2.67
CA ASP A 217 29.71 5.43 -2.27
C ASP A 217 29.03 4.44 -1.32
N GLY A 218 29.08 3.16 -1.66
CA GLY A 218 28.43 2.09 -0.91
C GLY A 218 27.04 1.71 -1.41
N ASP A 219 26.46 2.42 -2.37
CA ASP A 219 25.15 2.07 -2.93
C ASP A 219 25.22 0.75 -3.70
N VAL A 220 24.30 -0.16 -3.39
CA VAL A 220 24.26 -1.48 -3.99
C VAL A 220 23.43 -1.44 -5.26
N THR A 221 24.02 -1.91 -6.35
CA THR A 221 23.37 -2.08 -7.64
C THR A 221 23.25 -3.55 -8.00
N PHE A 222 22.13 -3.94 -8.61
CA PHE A 222 21.91 -5.28 -9.14
C PHE A 222 21.49 -5.14 -10.60
N LEU A 223 22.22 -5.82 -11.50
CA LEU A 223 22.05 -5.64 -12.96
C LEU A 223 22.06 -4.16 -13.36
N GLU A 224 23.01 -3.40 -12.80
CA GLU A 224 23.21 -1.96 -13.06
C GLU A 224 22.09 -1.04 -12.57
N ARG A 225 21.12 -1.57 -11.82
CA ARG A 225 20.02 -0.82 -11.23
C ARG A 225 20.19 -0.65 -9.72
N PHE A 226 19.93 0.56 -9.23
CA PHE A 226 19.93 0.87 -7.79
C PHE A 226 18.55 0.61 -7.17
N TYR A 227 18.55 0.12 -5.93
CA TYR A 227 17.34 -0.27 -5.20
C TYR A 227 17.14 0.47 -3.86
N GLY A 228 17.93 1.52 -3.59
CA GLY A 228 17.68 2.45 -2.49
C GLY A 228 18.42 2.15 -1.17
N PHE A 229 19.33 1.19 -1.13
CA PHE A 229 20.08 0.84 0.09
C PHE A 229 21.60 0.86 -0.11
N ASN A 230 22.29 1.18 0.99
CA ASN A 230 23.73 1.43 1.03
C ASN A 230 24.40 0.52 2.08
N ILE A 231 25.55 -0.07 1.74
CA ILE A 231 26.26 -1.01 2.63
C ILE A 231 26.71 -0.39 3.96
N TYR A 232 26.91 0.93 4.01
CA TYR A 232 27.33 1.66 5.21
C TYR A 232 26.15 2.15 6.04
N THR A 233 24.97 2.34 5.43
CA THR A 233 23.81 2.91 6.10
C THR A 233 22.50 2.35 5.53
N LEU A 234 22.04 1.24 6.10
CA LEU A 234 20.75 0.64 5.75
C LEU A 234 19.55 1.43 6.27
N ASP A 235 19.75 2.29 7.27
CA ASP A 235 18.69 3.07 7.90
C ASP A 235 17.94 3.97 6.90
N TYR A 236 18.63 4.47 5.87
CA TYR A 236 18.00 5.24 4.79
C TYR A 236 16.98 4.43 3.99
N PHE A 237 17.07 3.10 3.99
CA PHE A 237 16.12 2.21 3.33
C PHE A 237 15.10 1.65 4.33
N VAL A 238 15.57 1.11 5.46
CA VAL A 238 14.72 0.40 6.42
C VAL A 238 13.66 1.32 7.03
N LYS A 239 13.98 2.58 7.34
CA LYS A 239 13.00 3.52 7.90
C LYS A 239 11.86 3.84 6.92
N PRO A 240 12.13 4.27 5.67
CA PRO A 240 11.09 4.40 4.66
C PRO A 240 10.28 3.12 4.46
N TYR A 241 10.95 1.98 4.31
CA TYR A 241 10.31 0.68 4.14
C TYR A 241 9.28 0.39 5.25
N LEU A 242 9.67 0.55 6.52
CA LEU A 242 8.77 0.32 7.66
C LEU A 242 7.62 1.34 7.72
N SER A 243 7.85 2.58 7.30
CA SER A 243 6.82 3.62 7.18
C SER A 243 5.77 3.24 6.14
N ILE A 244 6.21 2.79 4.96
CA ILE A 244 5.35 2.28 3.89
C ILE A 244 4.54 1.09 4.38
N CYS A 245 5.20 0.10 5.00
CA CYS A 245 4.51 -1.08 5.54
C CYS A 245 3.43 -0.69 6.56
N ASN A 246 3.74 0.20 7.51
CA ASN A 246 2.77 0.64 8.51
C ASN A 246 1.61 1.44 7.94
N MET A 247 1.84 2.23 6.88
CA MET A 247 0.75 2.89 6.17
C MET A 247 -0.16 1.85 5.51
N ILE A 248 0.40 0.87 4.79
CA ILE A 248 -0.38 -0.21 4.15
C ILE A 248 -1.17 -1.02 5.20
N LEU A 249 -0.52 -1.42 6.29
CA LEU A 249 -1.14 -2.19 7.37
C LEU A 249 -2.26 -1.40 8.05
N ARG A 250 -2.06 -0.10 8.31
CA ARG A 250 -3.13 0.77 8.81
C ARG A 250 -4.29 0.85 7.82
N PHE A 251 -4.00 1.07 6.55
CA PHE A 251 -5.00 1.25 5.49
C PHE A 251 -5.82 -0.02 5.25
N THR A 252 -5.28 -1.19 5.61
CA THR A 252 -5.92 -2.51 5.46
C THR A 252 -6.48 -3.07 6.76
N ASN A 253 -6.50 -2.27 7.83
CA ASN A 253 -6.97 -2.63 9.16
C ASN A 253 -6.21 -3.80 9.82
N ASN A 254 -4.88 -3.80 9.70
CA ASN A 254 -3.98 -4.77 10.32
C ASN A 254 -3.15 -4.16 11.46
N PRO A 255 -2.65 -4.99 12.40
CA PRO A 255 -1.72 -4.54 13.42
C PRO A 255 -0.47 -3.89 12.84
N LEU A 256 -0.04 -2.79 13.46
CA LEU A 256 1.16 -2.07 13.03
C LEU A 256 2.43 -2.76 13.53
N LEU A 257 3.50 -2.61 12.76
CA LEU A 257 4.84 -3.03 13.12
C LEU A 257 5.41 -2.10 14.19
N ASP A 258 6.07 -2.67 15.20
CA ASP A 258 6.89 -1.92 16.14
C ASP A 258 8.22 -1.53 15.47
N VAL A 259 8.26 -0.34 14.89
CA VAL A 259 9.43 0.23 14.19
C VAL A 259 10.66 0.31 15.11
N ARG A 260 10.47 0.48 16.43
CA ARG A 260 11.60 0.60 17.38
C ARG A 260 12.37 -0.70 17.57
N SER A 261 11.74 -1.82 17.24
CA SER A 261 12.36 -3.15 17.34
C SER A 261 13.36 -3.45 16.21
N TYR A 262 13.51 -2.58 15.20
CA TYR A 262 14.37 -2.82 14.05
C TYR A 262 15.71 -2.08 14.18
N GLN A 263 16.80 -2.84 14.33
CA GLN A 263 18.16 -2.30 14.48
C GLN A 263 18.83 -2.11 13.11
N SER A 264 18.34 -1.15 12.32
CA SER A 264 18.86 -0.81 10.99
C SER A 264 20.33 -0.39 10.96
N ASN A 265 20.89 0.08 12.08
CA ASN A 265 22.28 0.52 12.23
C ASN A 265 23.18 -0.53 12.89
N SER A 266 22.82 -1.82 12.79
CA SER A 266 23.63 -2.91 13.32
C SER A 266 25.05 -2.91 12.73
N ARG A 267 26.05 -2.82 13.61
CA ARG A 267 27.47 -2.90 13.22
C ARG A 267 27.78 -4.22 12.52
N TYR A 268 27.21 -5.33 13.00
CA TYR A 268 27.45 -6.66 12.45
C TYR A 268 26.97 -6.75 11.00
N VAL A 269 25.77 -6.24 10.72
CA VAL A 269 25.19 -6.20 9.38
C VAL A 269 26.06 -5.34 8.44
N ARG A 270 26.41 -4.12 8.88
CA ARG A 270 27.25 -3.21 8.09
C ARG A 270 28.60 -3.84 7.76
N GLU A 271 29.30 -4.38 8.76
CA GLU A 271 30.60 -5.01 8.56
C GLU A 271 30.50 -6.26 7.66
N ALA A 272 29.42 -7.05 7.77
CA ALA A 272 29.18 -8.19 6.89
C ALA A 272 28.98 -7.77 5.43
N LEU A 273 28.17 -6.74 5.18
CA LEU A 273 27.97 -6.18 3.84
C LEU A 273 29.28 -5.60 3.29
N MET A 274 30.02 -4.84 4.08
CA MET A 274 31.33 -4.31 3.69
C MET A 274 32.31 -5.43 3.31
N LYS A 275 32.45 -6.47 4.15
CA LYS A 275 33.32 -7.62 3.86
C LYS A 275 32.91 -8.30 2.57
N ARG A 276 31.60 -8.48 2.34
CA ARG A 276 31.13 -9.19 1.15
C ARG A 276 31.33 -8.41 -0.14
N PHE A 277 31.08 -7.10 -0.12
CA PHE A 277 30.97 -6.31 -1.34
C PHE A 277 32.17 -5.42 -1.65
N LEU A 278 33.05 -5.12 -0.67
CA LEU A 278 34.31 -4.42 -0.93
C LEU A 278 35.46 -5.37 -1.28
N PHE A 279 35.31 -6.68 -1.02
CA PHE A 279 36.26 -7.73 -1.41
C PHE A 279 35.60 -8.79 -2.31
N PRO A 280 35.13 -8.41 -3.51
CA PRO A 280 34.44 -9.35 -4.38
C PRO A 280 35.38 -10.48 -4.82
N THR A 281 35.06 -11.72 -4.47
CA THR A 281 35.82 -12.92 -4.87
C THR A 281 35.52 -13.37 -6.30
N LYS A 282 34.37 -12.99 -6.85
CA LYS A 282 33.91 -13.36 -8.20
C LYS A 282 33.16 -12.21 -8.86
N ARG A 283 33.05 -12.23 -10.19
CA ARG A 283 32.14 -11.34 -10.93
C ARG A 283 30.70 -11.71 -10.58
N THR A 284 30.03 -10.86 -9.81
CA THR A 284 28.63 -11.00 -9.41
C THR A 284 27.75 -9.98 -10.12
N ALA A 285 26.44 -10.29 -10.27
CA ALA A 285 25.45 -9.35 -10.77
C ALA A 285 25.19 -8.18 -9.79
N ILE A 286 25.51 -8.39 -8.51
CA ILE A 286 25.49 -7.38 -7.46
C ILE A 286 26.84 -6.66 -7.45
N LYS A 287 26.82 -5.33 -7.49
CA LYS A 287 27.99 -4.45 -7.43
C LYS A 287 27.76 -3.33 -6.42
N VAL A 288 28.84 -2.81 -5.84
CA VAL A 288 28.78 -1.58 -5.03
C VAL A 288 29.37 -0.43 -5.83
N TYR A 289 28.63 0.67 -5.88
CA TYR A 289 29.12 1.91 -6.47
C TYR A 289 30.18 2.54 -5.57
N SER A 290 31.30 2.96 -6.16
CA SER A 290 32.34 3.68 -5.45
C SER A 290 33.06 4.68 -6.36
N ARG A 291 33.21 5.90 -5.85
CA ARG A 291 34.06 6.97 -6.39
C ARG A 291 35.38 7.08 -5.64
N VAL A 292 35.40 6.70 -4.36
CA VAL A 292 36.59 6.79 -3.51
C VAL A 292 37.62 5.75 -3.94
N LYS A 293 38.66 6.20 -4.65
CA LYS A 293 39.81 5.36 -5.01
C LYS A 293 40.47 4.82 -3.74
N GLY A 294 40.70 3.50 -3.72
CA GLY A 294 41.35 2.81 -2.59
C GLY A 294 40.44 2.49 -1.41
N ILE A 295 39.12 2.69 -1.50
CA ILE A 295 38.20 2.42 -0.37
C ILE A 295 38.25 0.96 0.11
N HIS A 296 38.46 0.02 -0.82
CA HIS A 296 38.61 -1.40 -0.51
C HIS A 296 39.88 -1.66 0.31
N ILE A 297 40.98 -0.94 0.04
CA ILE A 297 42.21 -1.02 0.83
C ILE A 297 41.98 -0.47 2.24
N LEU A 298 41.30 0.67 2.37
CA LEU A 298 40.93 1.20 3.70
C LEU A 298 40.03 0.23 4.48
N ALA A 299 39.09 -0.42 3.82
CA ALA A 299 38.27 -1.45 4.44
C ALA A 299 39.12 -2.66 4.85
N TYR A 300 40.11 -3.06 4.06
CA TYR A 300 41.01 -4.17 4.39
C TYR A 300 41.80 -3.83 5.64
N VAL A 301 42.40 -2.64 5.68
CA VAL A 301 43.15 -2.12 6.84
C VAL A 301 42.26 -2.09 8.07
N PHE A 302 41.01 -1.65 7.94
CA PHE A 302 40.05 -1.65 9.05
C PHE A 302 39.82 -3.04 9.63
N PHE A 303 39.53 -4.04 8.79
CA PHE A 303 39.27 -5.40 9.27
C PHE A 303 40.52 -6.09 9.82
N GLU A 304 41.68 -5.88 9.21
CA GLU A 304 42.94 -6.41 9.74
C GLU A 304 43.31 -5.76 11.07
N ALA A 305 43.21 -4.43 11.19
CA ALA A 305 43.46 -3.74 12.45
C ALA A 305 42.51 -4.22 13.55
N GLN A 306 41.24 -4.49 13.23
CA GLN A 306 40.29 -5.09 14.17
C GLN A 306 40.65 -6.51 14.61
N ARG A 307 41.39 -7.28 13.80
CA ARG A 307 41.86 -8.63 14.12
C ARG A 307 43.16 -8.61 14.94
N LEU A 308 44.07 -7.70 14.61
CA LEU A 308 45.38 -7.61 15.24
C LEU A 308 45.27 -7.12 16.69
N ARG A 309 45.88 -7.88 17.61
CA ARG A 309 45.86 -7.64 19.05
C ARG A 309 47.25 -7.79 19.63
N GLU A 310 47.55 -6.98 20.64
CA GLU A 310 48.69 -7.16 21.54
C GLU A 310 48.13 -7.37 22.95
N GLY A 311 48.07 -8.63 23.39
CA GLY A 311 47.31 -9.03 24.57
C GLY A 311 45.81 -8.76 24.39
N THR A 312 45.23 -7.92 25.25
CA THR A 312 43.81 -7.52 25.16
C THR A 312 43.58 -6.24 24.37
N ALA A 313 44.65 -5.51 24.04
CA ALA A 313 44.58 -4.22 23.35
C ALA A 313 44.65 -4.40 21.83
N PHE A 314 44.02 -3.48 21.10
CA PHE A 314 44.21 -3.35 19.66
C PHE A 314 45.65 -2.99 19.34
N LEU A 315 46.22 -3.58 18.28
CA LEU A 315 47.56 -3.21 17.84
C LEU A 315 47.61 -1.78 17.27
N PHE A 316 46.53 -1.36 16.60
CA PHE A 316 46.38 -0.03 15.97
C PHE A 316 45.09 0.67 16.43
N PRO A 317 45.02 1.11 17.70
CA PRO A 317 43.79 1.68 18.25
C PRO A 317 43.32 2.95 17.53
N GLU A 318 44.20 3.85 17.10
CA GLU A 318 43.80 5.08 16.42
C GLU A 318 43.29 4.78 15.00
N THR A 319 43.94 3.84 14.29
CA THR A 319 43.50 3.39 12.97
C THR A 319 42.08 2.84 13.01
N ILE A 320 41.78 2.00 14.00
CA ILE A 320 40.44 1.43 14.16
C ILE A 320 39.43 2.52 14.50
N LYS A 321 39.79 3.45 15.37
CA LYS A 321 38.92 4.57 15.77
C LYS A 321 38.59 5.47 14.56
N TYR A 322 39.60 5.90 13.80
CA TYR A 322 39.42 6.75 12.63
C TYR A 322 38.62 6.06 11.52
N LEU A 323 38.96 4.82 11.18
CA LEU A 323 38.24 4.08 10.15
C LEU A 323 36.83 3.69 10.59
N SER A 324 36.61 3.36 11.87
CA SER A 324 35.27 3.13 12.42
C SER A 324 34.38 4.36 12.29
N MET A 325 34.93 5.56 12.56
CA MET A 325 34.22 6.82 12.35
C MET A 325 33.89 7.05 10.88
N LYS A 326 34.83 6.79 9.96
CA LYS A 326 34.60 6.97 8.52
C LYS A 326 33.59 5.98 7.95
N PHE A 327 33.67 4.70 8.34
CA PHE A 327 32.72 3.67 7.90
C PHE A 327 31.40 3.65 8.67
N LEU A 328 31.17 4.60 9.57
CA LEU A 328 29.94 4.67 10.34
C LEU A 328 28.71 4.98 9.45
N SER A 329 28.89 5.79 8.41
CA SER A 329 27.81 6.20 7.52
C SER A 329 28.27 6.46 6.08
N ALA A 330 27.33 6.41 5.13
CA ALA A 330 27.59 6.76 3.73
C ALA A 330 28.07 8.21 3.56
N ASP A 331 27.55 9.13 4.37
CA ASP A 331 27.96 10.55 4.34
C ASP A 331 29.42 10.70 4.79
N ASN A 332 29.83 9.99 5.84
CA ASN A 332 31.21 10.00 6.31
C ASN A 332 32.18 9.38 5.28
N VAL A 333 31.79 8.29 4.63
CA VAL A 333 32.58 7.70 3.53
C VAL A 333 32.67 8.67 2.36
N SER A 334 31.60 9.37 2.01
CA SER A 334 31.58 10.34 0.90
C SER A 334 32.59 11.47 1.11
N THR A 335 32.92 11.84 2.35
CA THR A 335 33.98 12.83 2.62
C THR A 335 35.37 12.38 2.16
N LEU A 336 35.61 11.08 1.98
CA LEU A 336 36.89 10.53 1.51
C LEU A 336 37.10 10.71 0.00
N ALA A 337 36.09 11.23 -0.71
CA ALA A 337 36.23 11.66 -2.09
C ALA A 337 37.03 12.98 -2.21
N ASP A 338 37.13 13.75 -1.13
CA ASP A 338 38.00 14.91 -1.03
C ASP A 338 39.43 14.45 -0.74
N ASP A 339 40.37 14.84 -1.61
CA ASP A 339 41.77 14.40 -1.50
C ASP A 339 42.48 14.94 -0.26
N SER A 340 42.13 16.13 0.23
CA SER A 340 42.69 16.65 1.48
C SER A 340 42.23 15.79 2.65
N VAL A 341 40.92 15.51 2.74
CA VAL A 341 40.36 14.67 3.80
C VAL A 341 40.92 13.25 3.73
N PHE A 342 41.07 12.69 2.53
CA PHE A 342 41.65 11.37 2.34
C PHE A 342 43.12 11.33 2.78
N ASN A 343 43.93 12.31 2.36
CA ASN A 343 45.34 12.40 2.70
C ASN A 343 45.54 12.60 4.20
N ASP A 344 44.70 13.41 4.85
CA ASP A 344 44.73 13.59 6.31
C ASP A 344 44.47 12.28 7.05
N VAL A 345 43.45 11.52 6.63
CA VAL A 345 43.18 10.19 7.18
C VAL A 345 44.39 9.29 6.95
N LEU A 346 44.88 9.21 5.71
CA LEU A 346 45.98 8.33 5.33
C LEU A 346 47.25 8.62 6.14
N ASN A 347 47.58 9.90 6.36
CA ASN A 347 48.74 10.33 7.15
C ASN A 347 48.63 9.86 8.61
N VAL A 348 47.45 9.96 9.22
CA VAL A 348 47.22 9.46 10.59
C VAL A 348 47.43 7.94 10.66
N LEU A 349 46.84 7.20 9.72
CA LEU A 349 46.96 5.74 9.67
C LEU A 349 48.41 5.29 9.46
N LEU A 350 49.09 5.90 8.48
CA LEU A 350 50.47 5.59 8.16
C LEU A 350 51.42 5.86 9.31
N ASN A 351 51.24 6.99 10.02
CA ASN A 351 52.11 7.35 11.12
C ASN A 351 52.03 6.31 12.25
N GLU A 352 50.82 5.94 12.68
CA GLU A 352 50.63 4.91 13.72
C GLU A 352 51.19 3.55 13.29
N VAL A 353 50.78 3.07 12.11
CA VAL A 353 51.15 1.73 11.64
C VAL A 353 52.66 1.64 11.39
N THR A 354 53.28 2.67 10.78
CA THR A 354 54.72 2.67 10.50
C THR A 354 55.54 2.69 11.79
N HIS A 355 55.17 3.54 12.75
CA HIS A 355 55.83 3.60 14.05
C HIS A 355 55.74 2.25 14.76
N LYS A 356 54.53 1.69 14.85
CA LYS A 356 54.32 0.43 15.57
C LYS A 356 55.03 -0.75 14.90
N VAL A 357 55.00 -0.86 13.57
CA VAL A 357 55.74 -1.91 12.84
C VAL A 357 57.25 -1.77 13.02
N HIS A 358 57.78 -0.55 13.16
CA HIS A 358 59.20 -0.32 13.39
C HIS A 358 59.66 -0.78 14.79
N GLU A 359 58.79 -0.62 15.80
CA GLU A 359 59.06 -1.04 17.18
C GLU A 359 58.87 -2.55 17.41
N MET A 360 58.14 -3.23 16.51
CA MET A 360 57.87 -4.66 16.65
C MET A 360 59.09 -5.52 16.32
N ASP A 361 59.29 -6.58 17.11
CA ASP A 361 60.22 -7.65 16.75
C ASP A 361 59.69 -8.40 15.52
N ARG A 362 60.58 -8.67 14.55
CA ARG A 362 60.30 -9.46 13.35
C ARG A 362 59.89 -10.89 13.68
N SER A 363 60.24 -11.40 14.86
CA SER A 363 59.81 -12.71 15.33
C SER A 363 58.35 -12.74 15.85
N SER A 364 57.71 -11.57 16.02
CA SER A 364 56.33 -11.47 16.49
C SER A 364 55.35 -12.11 15.51
N GLU A 365 54.40 -12.89 16.04
CA GLU A 365 53.35 -13.56 15.25
C GLU A 365 52.54 -12.59 14.39
N CYS A 366 52.35 -11.36 14.87
CA CYS A 366 51.59 -10.32 14.16
C CYS A 366 52.42 -9.47 13.20
N PHE A 367 53.75 -9.64 13.15
CA PHE A 367 54.64 -8.75 12.39
C PHE A 367 54.31 -8.72 10.89
N ASN A 368 54.12 -9.89 10.27
CA ASN A 368 53.86 -9.98 8.83
C ASN A 368 52.53 -9.32 8.44
N ASP A 369 51.49 -9.51 9.25
CA ASP A 369 50.18 -8.92 9.02
C ASP A 369 50.21 -7.40 9.23
N ALA A 370 50.91 -6.94 10.28
CA ALA A 370 51.13 -5.53 10.55
C ALA A 370 51.93 -4.84 9.42
N ALA A 371 52.98 -5.50 8.92
CA ALA A 371 53.75 -5.03 7.76
C ALA A 371 52.89 -4.96 6.50
N LYS A 372 52.03 -5.96 6.27
CA LYS A 372 51.08 -5.94 5.14
C LYS A 372 50.08 -4.80 5.23
N VAL A 373 49.59 -4.47 6.43
CA VAL A 373 48.74 -3.28 6.65
C VAL A 373 49.51 -2.01 6.27
N ARG A 374 50.76 -1.87 6.71
CA ARG A 374 51.63 -0.73 6.37
C ARG A 374 51.83 -0.59 4.86
N ASP A 375 52.18 -1.69 4.20
CA ASP A 375 52.54 -1.68 2.77
C ASP A 375 51.30 -1.33 1.91
N ASN A 376 50.12 -1.82 2.30
CA ASN A 376 48.86 -1.44 1.68
C ASN A 376 48.53 0.05 1.85
N LEU A 377 48.81 0.63 3.02
CA LEU A 377 48.65 2.08 3.22
C LEU A 377 49.66 2.87 2.39
N HIS A 378 50.91 2.42 2.26
CA HIS A 378 51.88 3.08 1.38
C HIS A 378 51.48 3.04 -0.09
N ALA A 379 50.86 1.95 -0.54
CA ALA A 379 50.34 1.87 -1.91
C ALA A 379 49.30 2.97 -2.22
N LEU A 380 48.53 3.41 -1.20
CA LEU A 380 47.56 4.50 -1.34
C LEU A 380 48.18 5.89 -1.51
N ILE A 381 49.47 6.07 -1.19
CA ILE A 381 50.18 7.36 -1.39
C ILE A 381 50.40 7.61 -2.89
N SER A 382 50.64 6.56 -3.67
CA SER A 382 50.86 6.62 -5.13
C SER A 382 49.57 6.78 -5.95
N ARG A 383 48.55 7.42 -5.35
CA ARG A 383 47.14 7.44 -5.78
C ARG A 383 46.92 7.94 -7.22
N GLU A 384 47.89 8.64 -7.79
CA GLU A 384 47.83 9.18 -9.16
C GLU A 384 48.03 8.11 -10.26
N ASP A 385 48.73 6.99 -10.00
CA ASP A 385 49.21 6.13 -11.10
C ASP A 385 48.62 4.70 -11.18
N ASN A 386 47.93 4.20 -10.13
CA ASN A 386 47.71 2.74 -10.00
C ASN A 386 46.26 2.23 -9.90
N PHE A 387 45.22 3.09 -9.93
CA PHE A 387 43.82 2.63 -9.80
C PHE A 387 42.81 3.40 -10.66
#